data_AF-A0A6J7SCZ1-F1
#
_entry.id   AF-A0A6J7SCZ1-F1
#
_cell.length_a   1.000
_cell.length_b   1.000
_cell.length_c   1.000
_cell.angle_alpha   90.00
_cell.angle_beta   90.00
_cell.angle_gamma   90.00
#
_symmetry.space_group_name_H-M   'P 1'
#
loop_
_entity.id
_entity.type
_entity.pdbx_description
1 polymer ?
#
loop_
_entity_poly.entity_id
_entity_poly.type
_entity_poly.pdbx_seq_one_letter_code
_entity_poly.pdbx_strand_id
1 'polypeptide(L)'
;MSPTILTSSAVFLVPQDFPASQTGESTVEPVRPRPALNAHSRDLLAGAARELVAAGAADESETRYARAHLAALRAAAAVLAARARPRSKRSGRLRSAWVLLAEVAPEFVEWATFFAAGAGKRAAAEAGLRGVVTEREADDLVREVETFLSLVARGLGAVHQPVLDDGSVWGSVAPRQAISDRPAPTSRAS
;
A
#
# COMPACT_ATOMS: atom_id res chain seq x y z
N MET A 1 -35.46 -32.19 -18.41
CA MET A 1 -34.16 -32.89 -18.41
C MET A 1 -33.10 -31.87 -18.08
N SER A 2 -32.63 -31.87 -16.84
CA SER A 2 -31.56 -31.01 -16.33
C SER A 2 -30.23 -31.75 -16.36
N PRO A 3 -29.12 -31.03 -16.55
CA PRO A 3 -27.89 -31.29 -15.79
C PRO A 3 -27.46 -29.99 -15.06
N THR A 4 -27.45 -29.95 -13.72
CA THR A 4 -26.42 -30.44 -12.79
C THR A 4 -25.11 -29.63 -12.83
N ILE A 5 -25.07 -28.64 -11.95
CA ILE A 5 -23.96 -28.09 -11.14
C ILE A 5 -22.52 -28.52 -11.52
N LEU A 6 -21.68 -27.53 -11.85
CA LEU A 6 -20.27 -27.54 -11.46
C LEU A 6 -20.01 -26.40 -10.47
N THR A 7 -19.95 -26.78 -9.20
CA THR A 7 -19.36 -26.01 -8.11
C THR A 7 -17.85 -26.03 -8.30
N SER A 8 -17.26 -24.92 -8.72
CA SER A 8 -15.80 -24.75 -8.73
C SER A 8 -15.35 -24.26 -7.36
N SER A 9 -15.25 -25.17 -6.40
CA SER A 9 -14.54 -24.95 -5.15
C SER A 9 -13.04 -24.92 -5.42
N ALA A 10 -12.44 -23.73 -5.43
CA ALA A 10 -11.00 -23.58 -5.33
C ALA A 10 -10.64 -23.35 -3.86
N VAL A 11 -10.43 -24.46 -3.13
CA VAL A 11 -9.62 -24.44 -1.92
C VAL A 11 -8.19 -24.23 -2.39
N PHE A 12 -7.64 -23.02 -2.21
CA PHE A 12 -6.21 -22.81 -2.41
C PHE A 12 -5.54 -22.52 -1.07
N LEU A 13 -4.84 -23.55 -0.62
CA LEU A 13 -3.90 -23.60 0.48
C LEU A 13 -2.66 -22.80 0.06
N VAL A 14 -2.42 -21.64 0.69
CA VAL A 14 -1.13 -20.94 0.59
C VAL A 14 -0.19 -21.50 1.65
N PRO A 15 0.92 -22.17 1.29
CA PRO A 15 1.98 -22.48 2.24
C PRO A 15 2.76 -21.19 2.57
N GLN A 16 2.76 -20.83 3.86
CA GLN A 16 3.63 -19.80 4.42
C GLN A 16 4.99 -20.45 4.71
N ASP A 17 6.00 -20.23 3.87
CA ASP A 17 7.38 -20.60 4.16
C ASP A 17 8.24 -19.34 4.25
N PHE A 18 8.67 -19.01 5.47
CA PHE A 18 9.55 -17.89 5.78
C PHE A 18 11.00 -18.37 5.76
N PRO A 19 11.89 -17.84 4.90
CA PRO A 19 13.30 -18.08 5.11
C PRO A 19 13.80 -17.23 6.29
N ALA A 20 14.19 -17.93 7.36
CA ALA A 20 15.05 -17.38 8.40
C ALA A 20 16.46 -17.11 7.84
N SER A 21 17.04 -16.00 8.31
CA SER A 21 18.47 -15.70 8.36
C SER A 21 19.18 -15.32 7.07
N GLN A 22 19.43 -14.01 6.91
CA GLN A 22 20.68 -13.54 6.29
C GLN A 22 21.36 -12.54 7.23
N THR A 23 22.30 -13.06 8.02
CA THR A 23 23.33 -12.24 8.67
C THR A 23 24.36 -11.91 7.60
N GLY A 24 24.26 -10.73 7.02
CA GLY A 24 25.25 -10.18 6.10
C GLY A 24 25.49 -8.73 6.47
N GLU A 25 26.69 -8.44 6.97
CA GLU A 25 27.22 -7.09 7.15
C GLU A 25 26.91 -6.23 5.92
N SER A 26 26.06 -5.24 6.05
CA SER A 26 25.85 -4.23 5.01
C SER A 26 26.53 -2.95 5.43
N THR A 27 27.70 -2.75 4.85
CA THR A 27 28.32 -1.44 4.60
C THR A 27 27.24 -0.37 4.42
N VAL A 28 27.31 0.68 5.22
CA VAL A 28 26.36 1.80 5.19
C VAL A 28 26.57 2.59 3.88
N GLU A 29 25.94 2.15 2.80
CA GLU A 29 25.88 2.90 1.54
C GLU A 29 25.04 4.18 1.78
N PRO A 30 25.45 5.36 1.27
CA PRO A 30 24.63 6.56 1.39
C PRO A 30 23.30 6.34 0.65
N VAL A 31 22.21 6.29 1.42
CA VAL A 31 20.85 6.11 0.92
C VAL A 31 20.56 7.22 -0.09
N ARG A 32 20.56 6.87 -1.38
CA ARG A 32 20.06 7.78 -2.41
C ARG A 32 18.60 8.07 -2.07
N PRO A 33 18.17 9.34 -1.99
CA PRO A 33 16.78 9.66 -1.74
C PRO A 33 15.93 9.00 -2.83
N ARG A 34 15.06 8.07 -2.42
CA ARG A 34 14.05 7.50 -3.30
C ARG A 34 13.30 8.67 -3.94
N PRO A 35 13.15 8.72 -5.27
CA PRO A 35 12.38 9.78 -5.89
C PRO A 35 10.99 9.80 -5.26
N ALA A 36 10.58 10.96 -4.76
CA ALA A 36 9.29 11.11 -4.11
C ALA A 36 8.19 10.62 -5.07
N LEU A 37 7.24 9.85 -4.53
CA LEU A 37 6.06 9.36 -5.27
C LEU A 37 5.47 10.50 -6.11
N ASN A 38 5.05 10.28 -7.36
CA ASN A 38 4.41 11.37 -8.11
C ASN A 38 2.99 11.62 -7.56
N ALA A 39 2.47 12.85 -7.69
CA ALA A 39 1.16 13.22 -7.13
C ALA A 39 0.03 12.32 -7.63
N HIS A 40 0.04 11.99 -8.92
CA HIS A 40 -0.96 11.10 -9.52
C HIS A 40 -1.00 9.71 -8.87
N SER A 41 0.15 9.12 -8.57
CA SER A 41 0.22 7.82 -7.89
C SER A 41 -0.27 7.91 -6.45
N ARG A 42 -0.05 9.03 -5.74
CA ARG A 42 -0.61 9.26 -4.39
C ARG A 42 -2.14 9.33 -4.45
N ASP A 43 -2.69 10.07 -5.40
CA ASP A 43 -4.14 10.22 -5.58
C ASP A 43 -4.81 8.88 -5.89
N LEU A 44 -4.15 8.04 -6.70
CA LEU A 44 -4.63 6.69 -7.01
C LEU A 44 -4.64 5.78 -5.77
N LEU A 45 -3.61 5.84 -4.91
CA LEU A 45 -3.59 5.09 -3.64
C LEU A 45 -4.67 5.59 -2.67
N ALA A 46 -4.85 6.90 -2.54
CA ALA A 46 -5.91 7.47 -1.71
C ALA A 46 -7.30 7.10 -2.24
N GLY A 47 -7.47 7.03 -3.58
CA GLY A 47 -8.67 6.52 -4.22
C GLY A 47 -8.90 5.03 -3.93
N ALA A 48 -7.86 4.19 -4.02
CA ALA A 48 -7.94 2.77 -3.72
C ALA A 48 -8.35 2.52 -2.26
N ALA A 49 -7.76 3.23 -1.31
CA ALA A 49 -8.10 3.11 0.11
C ALA A 49 -9.58 3.47 0.38
N ARG A 50 -10.08 4.55 -0.21
CA ARG A 50 -11.50 4.94 -0.07
C ARG A 50 -12.45 3.88 -0.64
N GLU A 51 -12.09 3.27 -1.77
CA GLU A 51 -12.89 2.21 -2.38
C GLU A 51 -12.87 0.93 -1.56
N LEU A 52 -11.74 0.61 -0.93
CA LEU A 52 -11.66 -0.54 -0.02
C LEU A 52 -12.56 -0.35 1.21
N VAL A 53 -12.58 0.86 1.79
CA VAL A 53 -13.52 1.21 2.87
C VAL A 53 -14.98 1.09 2.39
N ALA A 54 -15.27 1.61 1.20
CA ALA A 54 -16.62 1.50 0.61
C ALA A 54 -17.01 0.06 0.26
N ALA A 55 -16.05 -0.81 -0.04
CA ALA A 55 -16.28 -2.24 -0.21
C ALA A 55 -16.67 -2.88 1.12
N GLY A 56 -15.87 -2.65 2.18
CA GLY A 56 -16.15 -3.21 3.52
C GLY A 56 -17.49 -2.75 4.12
N ALA A 57 -17.99 -1.58 3.70
CA ALA A 57 -19.29 -1.06 4.12
C ALA A 57 -20.48 -1.49 3.22
N ALA A 58 -20.25 -2.26 2.16
CA ALA A 58 -21.33 -2.67 1.25
C ALA A 58 -22.07 -3.90 1.78
N ASP A 59 -23.41 -3.83 1.81
CA ASP A 59 -24.26 -4.92 2.27
C ASP A 59 -24.33 -6.09 1.27
N GLU A 60 -24.42 -5.78 -0.03
CA GLU A 60 -24.50 -6.81 -1.08
C GLU A 60 -23.12 -7.37 -1.45
N SER A 61 -22.96 -8.70 -1.41
CA SER A 61 -21.71 -9.40 -1.78
C SER A 61 -21.16 -9.02 -3.17
N GLU A 62 -22.02 -8.85 -4.17
CA GLU A 62 -21.65 -8.49 -5.54
C GLU A 62 -21.06 -7.08 -5.59
N THR A 63 -21.70 -6.15 -4.88
CA THR A 63 -21.24 -4.76 -4.77
C THR A 63 -19.93 -4.68 -4.00
N ARG A 64 -19.80 -5.43 -2.89
CA ARG A 64 -18.55 -5.55 -2.13
C ARG A 64 -17.40 -6.06 -3.00
N TYR A 65 -17.63 -7.13 -3.76
CA TYR A 65 -16.64 -7.72 -4.66
C TYR A 65 -16.22 -6.77 -5.78
N ALA A 66 -17.17 -6.10 -6.44
CA ALA A 66 -16.89 -5.14 -7.50
C ALA A 66 -16.04 -3.96 -7.01
N ARG A 67 -16.40 -3.40 -5.84
CA ARG A 67 -15.66 -2.29 -5.21
C ARG A 67 -14.27 -2.70 -4.76
N ALA A 68 -14.12 -3.87 -4.15
CA ALA A 68 -12.81 -4.41 -3.77
C ALA A 68 -11.89 -4.56 -5.00
N HIS A 69 -12.41 -5.11 -6.10
CA HIS A 69 -11.64 -5.25 -7.34
C HIS A 69 -11.29 -3.88 -7.96
N LEU A 70 -12.16 -2.89 -7.82
CA LEU A 70 -11.90 -1.54 -8.28
C LEU A 70 -10.80 -0.84 -7.44
N ALA A 71 -10.77 -1.07 -6.13
CA ALA A 71 -9.66 -0.64 -5.27
C ALA A 71 -8.33 -1.27 -5.74
N ALA A 72 -8.32 -2.57 -6.05
CA ALA A 72 -7.15 -3.27 -6.57
C ALA A 72 -6.65 -2.68 -7.90
N LEU A 73 -7.55 -2.39 -8.84
CA LEU A 73 -7.20 -1.76 -10.12
C LEU A 73 -6.56 -0.38 -9.93
N ARG A 74 -7.05 0.42 -8.98
CA ARG A 74 -6.47 1.73 -8.66
C ARG A 74 -5.08 1.60 -8.05
N ALA A 75 -4.86 0.62 -7.17
CA ALA A 75 -3.54 0.32 -6.64
C ALA A 75 -2.54 -0.11 -7.73
N ALA A 76 -2.96 -1.00 -8.64
CA ALA A 76 -2.15 -1.37 -9.80
C ALA A 76 -1.82 -0.18 -10.69
N ALA A 77 -2.81 0.70 -10.96
CA ALA A 77 -2.59 1.92 -11.70
C ALA A 77 -1.59 2.87 -11.00
N ALA A 78 -1.58 2.92 -9.67
CA ALA A 78 -0.59 3.69 -8.92
C ALA A 78 0.83 3.17 -9.12
N VAL A 79 1.03 1.85 -9.11
CA VAL A 79 2.34 1.23 -9.42
C VAL A 79 2.77 1.58 -10.83
N LEU A 80 1.87 1.43 -11.80
CA LEU A 80 2.14 1.75 -13.20
C LEU A 80 2.49 3.24 -13.35
N ALA A 81 1.73 4.15 -12.72
CA ALA A 81 1.99 5.58 -12.78
C ALA A 81 3.32 5.97 -12.12
N ALA A 82 3.73 5.28 -11.05
CA ALA A 82 5.00 5.54 -10.37
C ALA A 82 6.22 5.05 -11.14
N ARG A 83 6.08 3.93 -11.86
CA ARG A 83 7.19 3.26 -12.57
C ARG A 83 7.24 3.57 -14.06
N ALA A 84 6.13 3.99 -14.66
CA ALA A 84 6.11 4.39 -16.06
C ALA A 84 6.98 5.65 -16.24
N ARG A 85 8.12 5.49 -16.91
CA ARG A 85 8.82 6.64 -17.49
C ARG A 85 7.85 7.40 -18.40
N PRO A 86 7.89 8.74 -18.45
CA PRO A 86 7.02 9.54 -19.31
C PRO A 86 7.37 9.32 -20.79
N ARG A 87 6.97 8.17 -21.35
CA ARG A 87 6.87 7.92 -22.78
C ARG A 87 5.50 7.33 -23.04
N SER A 88 4.70 8.14 -23.72
CA SER A 88 3.39 7.86 -24.31
C SER A 88 2.16 8.07 -23.41
N LYS A 89 1.48 9.19 -23.70
CA LYS A 89 0.09 9.51 -23.36
C LYS A 89 -0.92 8.59 -24.07
N ARG A 90 -0.61 7.30 -24.21
CA ARG A 90 -1.42 6.37 -25.01
C ARG A 90 -1.25 4.93 -24.53
N SER A 91 -1.60 4.64 -23.28
CA SER A 91 -1.77 3.23 -22.89
C SER A 91 -3.05 2.72 -23.55
N GLY A 92 -2.84 1.93 -24.59
CA GLY A 92 -3.87 1.39 -25.47
C GLY A 92 -4.87 0.54 -24.71
N ARG A 93 -6.12 0.72 -25.12
CA ARG A 93 -7.34 0.01 -24.69
C ARG A 93 -7.32 -1.51 -24.92
N LEU A 94 -6.15 -2.16 -25.05
CA LEU A 94 -6.01 -3.56 -25.50
C LEU A 94 -4.98 -4.40 -24.72
N ARG A 95 -4.32 -3.88 -23.68
CA ARG A 95 -3.65 -4.73 -22.67
C ARG A 95 -4.26 -4.46 -21.30
N SER A 96 -4.71 -5.51 -20.62
CA SER A 96 -5.33 -5.38 -19.30
C SER A 96 -4.30 -4.81 -18.31
N ALA A 97 -4.75 -4.00 -17.35
CA ALA A 97 -3.86 -3.38 -16.36
C ALA A 97 -3.01 -4.42 -15.61
N TRP A 98 -3.53 -5.64 -15.44
CA TRP A 98 -2.84 -6.77 -14.81
C TRP A 98 -1.66 -7.30 -15.62
N VAL A 99 -1.80 -7.39 -16.95
CA VAL A 99 -0.68 -7.79 -17.83
C VAL A 99 0.44 -6.75 -17.77
N LEU A 100 0.09 -5.47 -17.80
CA LEU A 100 1.08 -4.39 -17.68
C LEU A 100 1.75 -4.37 -16.30
N LEU A 101 1.01 -4.68 -15.24
CA LEU A 101 1.56 -4.77 -13.88
C LEU A 101 2.61 -5.88 -13.79
N ALA A 102 2.32 -7.06 -14.33
CA ALA A 102 3.25 -8.19 -14.36
C ALA A 102 4.55 -7.85 -15.13
N GLU A 103 4.47 -7.07 -16.21
CA GLU A 103 5.64 -6.62 -16.97
C GLU A 103 6.49 -5.56 -16.22
N VAL A 104 5.84 -4.56 -15.60
CA VAL A 104 6.52 -3.38 -15.01
C VAL A 104 6.90 -3.59 -13.54
N ALA A 105 6.24 -4.53 -12.88
CA ALA A 105 6.44 -4.83 -11.47
C ALA A 105 6.34 -6.35 -11.25
N PRO A 106 7.38 -7.11 -11.64
CA PRO A 106 7.38 -8.57 -11.58
C PRO A 106 7.15 -9.10 -10.15
N GLU A 107 7.47 -8.32 -9.11
CA GLU A 107 7.17 -8.67 -7.72
C GLU A 107 5.67 -8.74 -7.40
N PHE A 108 4.81 -8.22 -8.28
CA PHE A 108 3.35 -8.29 -8.16
C PHE A 108 2.70 -9.23 -9.19
N VAL A 109 3.47 -10.10 -9.86
CA VAL A 109 2.94 -11.04 -10.87
C VAL A 109 1.89 -11.98 -10.30
N GLU A 110 2.12 -12.50 -9.09
CA GLU A 110 1.18 -13.39 -8.41
C GLU A 110 -0.16 -12.69 -8.17
N TRP A 111 -0.10 -11.45 -7.66
CA TRP A 111 -1.26 -10.59 -7.48
C TRP A 111 -1.95 -10.28 -8.81
N ALA A 112 -1.20 -9.94 -9.86
CA ALA A 112 -1.75 -9.68 -11.18
C ALA A 112 -2.50 -10.90 -11.75
N THR A 113 -1.96 -12.10 -11.55
CA THR A 113 -2.57 -13.36 -11.98
C THR A 113 -3.85 -13.65 -11.20
N PHE A 114 -3.80 -13.50 -9.88
CA PHE A 114 -4.97 -13.67 -9.00
C PHE A 114 -6.12 -12.74 -9.39
N PHE A 115 -5.86 -11.44 -9.55
CA PHE A 115 -6.91 -10.49 -9.92
C PHE A 115 -7.38 -10.66 -11.37
N ALA A 116 -6.51 -11.05 -12.31
CA ALA A 116 -6.94 -11.37 -13.67
C ALA A 116 -7.94 -12.54 -13.70
N ALA A 117 -7.72 -13.58 -12.88
CA ALA A 117 -8.64 -14.71 -12.76
C ALA A 117 -10.01 -14.30 -12.18
N GLY A 118 -10.05 -13.32 -11.26
CA GLY A 118 -11.29 -12.79 -10.68
C GLY A 118 -12.06 -11.79 -11.56
N ALA A 119 -11.48 -11.30 -12.66
CA ALA A 119 -12.05 -10.22 -13.46
C ALA A 119 -13.39 -10.59 -14.13
N GLY A 120 -13.57 -11.85 -14.52
CA GLY A 120 -14.84 -12.34 -15.09
C GLY A 120 -15.98 -12.32 -14.07
N LYS A 121 -15.71 -12.73 -12.82
CA LYS A 121 -16.67 -12.70 -11.72
C LYS A 121 -17.06 -11.28 -11.36
N ARG A 122 -16.10 -10.35 -11.38
CA ARG A 122 -16.35 -8.91 -11.23
C ARG A 122 -17.29 -8.39 -12.32
N ALA A 123 -17.02 -8.70 -13.58
CA ALA A 123 -17.87 -8.25 -14.69
C ALA A 123 -19.32 -8.76 -14.57
N ALA A 124 -19.50 -10.00 -14.10
CA ALA A 124 -20.83 -10.55 -13.81
C ALA A 124 -21.52 -9.85 -12.63
N ALA A 125 -20.78 -9.56 -11.55
CA ALA A 125 -21.30 -8.83 -10.39
C ALA A 125 -21.71 -7.39 -10.76
N GLU A 126 -20.92 -6.69 -11.57
CA GLU A 126 -21.25 -5.35 -12.07
C GLU A 126 -22.45 -5.34 -13.02
N ALA A 127 -22.68 -6.45 -13.75
CA ALA A 127 -23.87 -6.64 -14.57
C ALA A 127 -25.13 -6.93 -13.74
N GLY A 128 -25.03 -7.01 -12.40
CA GLY A 128 -26.14 -7.26 -11.50
C GLY A 128 -26.59 -8.72 -11.44
N LEU A 129 -25.74 -9.65 -11.89
CA LEU A 129 -26.04 -11.08 -11.78
C LEU A 129 -25.97 -11.51 -10.31
N ARG A 130 -27.15 -11.80 -9.73
CA ARG A 130 -27.30 -12.22 -8.35
C ARG A 130 -26.70 -13.62 -8.11
N GLY A 131 -26.02 -13.80 -6.98
CA GLY A 131 -25.49 -15.09 -6.53
C GLY A 131 -24.25 -15.57 -7.26
N VAL A 132 -23.63 -14.72 -8.09
CA VAL A 132 -22.34 -15.03 -8.75
C VAL A 132 -21.14 -14.89 -7.81
N VAL A 133 -21.34 -14.21 -6.68
CA VAL A 133 -20.39 -14.04 -5.58
C VAL A 133 -21.09 -14.46 -4.30
N THR A 134 -20.39 -15.17 -3.44
CA THR A 134 -20.82 -15.45 -2.06
C THR A 134 -20.26 -14.41 -1.09
N GLU A 135 -20.92 -14.20 0.05
CA GLU A 135 -20.44 -13.32 1.13
C GLU A 135 -18.98 -13.64 1.50
N ARG A 136 -18.64 -14.92 1.65
CA ARG A 136 -17.28 -15.36 1.97
C ARG A 136 -16.27 -14.97 0.90
N GLU A 137 -16.58 -15.16 -0.38
CA GLU A 137 -15.69 -14.76 -1.46
C GLU A 137 -15.51 -13.23 -1.53
N ALA A 138 -16.55 -12.47 -1.21
CA ALA A 138 -16.46 -11.02 -1.13
C ALA A 138 -15.56 -10.57 0.03
N ASP A 139 -15.72 -11.16 1.20
CA ASP A 139 -14.92 -10.86 2.39
C ASP A 139 -13.46 -11.29 2.23
N ASP A 140 -13.22 -12.46 1.64
CA ASP A 140 -11.87 -12.94 1.32
C ASP A 140 -11.21 -11.99 0.30
N LEU A 141 -11.92 -11.56 -0.75
CA LEU A 141 -11.38 -10.57 -1.69
C LEU A 141 -11.04 -9.24 -1.00
N VAL A 142 -11.86 -8.76 -0.06
CA VAL A 142 -11.56 -7.53 0.69
C VAL A 142 -10.24 -7.66 1.47
N ARG A 143 -10.02 -8.79 2.17
CA ARG A 143 -8.77 -9.08 2.89
C ARG A 143 -7.55 -9.15 1.97
N GLU A 144 -7.71 -9.80 0.82
CA GLU A 144 -6.63 -9.91 -0.18
C GLU A 144 -6.28 -8.53 -0.77
N VAL A 145 -7.28 -7.70 -1.04
CA VAL A 145 -7.07 -6.34 -1.55
C VAL A 145 -6.42 -5.43 -0.51
N GLU A 146 -6.77 -5.57 0.76
CA GLU A 146 -6.10 -4.87 1.86
C GLU A 146 -4.60 -5.22 1.94
N THR A 147 -4.29 -6.52 1.84
CA THR A 147 -2.92 -7.03 1.81
C THR A 147 -2.16 -6.47 0.61
N PHE A 148 -2.74 -6.58 -0.59
CA PHE A 148 -2.15 -6.04 -1.81
C PHE A 148 -1.89 -4.53 -1.72
N LEU A 149 -2.87 -3.76 -1.25
CA LEU A 149 -2.75 -2.30 -1.11
C LEU A 149 -1.61 -1.92 -0.14
N SER A 150 -1.48 -2.67 0.96
CA SER A 150 -0.39 -2.49 1.93
C SER A 150 0.99 -2.79 1.31
N LEU A 151 1.10 -3.86 0.51
CA LEU A 151 2.32 -4.20 -0.22
C LEU A 151 2.69 -3.15 -1.25
N VAL A 152 1.70 -2.63 -2.00
CA VAL A 152 1.90 -1.55 -2.98
C VAL A 152 2.35 -0.27 -2.29
N ALA A 153 1.67 0.15 -1.20
CA ALA A 153 2.05 1.34 -0.45
C ALA A 153 3.49 1.23 0.08
N ARG A 154 3.87 0.08 0.62
CA ARG A 154 5.25 -0.20 1.05
C ARG A 154 6.24 -0.17 -0.11
N GLY A 155 5.91 -0.82 -1.22
CA GLY A 155 6.77 -0.90 -2.41
C GLY A 155 7.04 0.46 -3.07
N LEU A 156 6.08 1.39 -2.99
CA LEU A 156 6.24 2.74 -3.51
C LEU A 156 6.85 3.72 -2.49
N GLY A 157 7.10 3.28 -1.24
CA GLY A 157 7.67 4.13 -0.20
C GLY A 157 6.66 5.10 0.44
N ALA A 158 5.38 4.75 0.44
CA ALA A 158 4.32 5.51 1.11
C ALA A 158 4.24 5.26 2.63
N VAL A 159 5.15 4.44 3.18
CA VAL A 159 5.30 4.32 4.64
C VAL A 159 6.24 5.43 5.09
N HIS A 160 5.74 6.30 5.97
CA HIS A 160 6.49 7.36 6.65
C HIS A 160 7.95 6.99 6.88
N GLN A 161 8.86 7.83 6.39
CA GLN A 161 10.15 7.97 7.03
C GLN A 161 9.88 8.75 8.32
N PRO A 162 10.05 8.17 9.53
CA PRO A 162 10.26 9.03 10.69
C PRO A 162 11.54 9.80 10.40
N VAL A 163 11.43 11.11 10.23
CA VAL A 163 12.55 12.00 10.51
C VAL A 163 12.89 11.71 11.96
N LEU A 164 13.94 10.92 12.15
CA LEU A 164 14.69 10.95 13.39
C LEU A 164 15.40 12.29 13.33
N ASP A 165 14.92 13.23 14.14
CA ASP A 165 15.66 14.42 14.50
C ASP A 165 16.80 13.93 15.42
N ASP A 166 17.87 13.40 14.82
CA ASP A 166 19.00 12.87 15.54
C ASP A 166 20.07 13.95 15.73
N GLY A 167 20.07 14.52 16.94
CA GLY A 167 21.32 14.79 17.62
C GLY A 167 22.10 16.02 17.17
N SER A 168 21.47 17.20 17.10
CA SER A 168 22.21 18.42 17.45
C SER A 168 22.35 18.54 18.97
N VAL A 169 23.20 17.65 19.49
CA VAL A 169 24.16 17.86 20.59
C VAL A 169 23.97 19.18 21.34
N TRP A 170 23.19 19.07 22.42
CA TRP A 170 23.68 19.51 23.72
C TRP A 170 25.07 18.90 23.93
N GLY A 171 26.10 19.75 23.97
CA GLY A 171 27.45 19.29 24.27
C GLY A 171 28.57 20.22 23.82
N SER A 172 28.58 21.47 24.30
CA SER A 172 29.85 22.17 24.51
C SER A 172 30.07 22.37 26.01
N VAL A 173 30.59 21.32 26.62
CA VAL A 173 31.61 21.28 27.67
C VAL A 173 31.74 22.53 28.57
N ALA A 174 31.29 22.39 29.83
CA ALA A 174 31.76 23.12 31.02
C ALA A 174 33.22 22.69 31.39
N PRO A 175 33.98 23.24 32.40
CA PRO A 175 33.54 24.03 33.55
C PRO A 175 34.54 25.08 34.17
N ARG A 176 34.02 25.77 35.21
CA ARG A 176 34.61 26.04 36.56
C ARG A 176 35.40 27.33 36.88
N GLN A 177 34.92 27.94 37.99
CA GLN A 177 35.59 28.79 39.01
C GLN A 177 35.91 30.25 38.61
N ALA A 178 35.80 31.26 39.48
CA ALA A 178 35.54 31.31 40.91
C ALA A 178 35.37 32.78 41.36
N ILE A 179 34.55 32.98 42.40
CA ILE A 179 34.82 33.81 43.60
C ILE A 179 34.80 35.35 43.48
N SER A 180 33.99 35.90 44.39
CA SER A 180 33.99 37.25 44.97
C SER A 180 33.53 38.41 44.07
N ASP A 181 32.64 39.31 44.50
CA ASP A 181 32.42 39.78 45.87
C ASP A 181 30.95 40.08 46.21
N ARG A 182 30.73 40.06 47.52
CA ARG A 182 29.51 40.28 48.31
C ARG A 182 29.31 41.79 48.58
N PRO A 183 28.50 42.18 49.59
CA PRO A 183 27.10 42.66 49.64
C PRO A 183 26.99 44.22 49.54
N ALA A 184 25.87 44.96 49.68
CA ALA A 184 24.73 44.90 50.61
C ALA A 184 23.64 45.98 50.22
N PRO A 185 22.53 46.12 50.97
CA PRO A 185 21.26 46.70 50.52
C PRO A 185 21.04 48.15 50.96
N THR A 186 20.08 48.84 50.33
CA THR A 186 19.23 49.82 51.04
C THR A 186 17.82 49.85 50.46
N SER A 187 16.86 49.46 51.30
CA SER A 187 15.47 49.87 51.16
C SER A 187 15.18 50.83 52.30
N ARG A 188 14.51 51.95 51.95
CA ARG A 188 13.43 52.61 52.72
C ARG A 188 13.65 54.08 53.14
N ALA A 189 12.63 54.87 52.76
CA ALA A 189 11.96 56.00 53.41
C ALA A 189 12.69 57.31 53.78
N SER A 190 11.89 58.36 53.53
CA SER A 190 11.95 59.77 53.94
C SER A 190 12.85 60.68 53.11
#